data_AF-A0A356TE28-F1
#
_entry.id   AF-A0A356TE28-F1
#
_cell.length_a   1.000
_cell.length_b   1.000
_cell.length_c   1.000
_cell.angle_alpha   90.00
_cell.angle_beta   90.00
_cell.angle_gamma   90.00
#
_symmetry.space_group_name_H-M   'P 1'
#
loop_
_entity.id
_entity.type
_entity.pdbx_description
1 polymer ?
#
loop_
_entity_poly.entity_id
_entity_poly.type
_entity_poly.pdbx_seq_one_letter_code
_entity_poly.pdbx_strand_id
1 'polypeptide(L)'
;MVASAVWFAACGHGTQPDDMSARGHREAAAGSEAEAEQHQSQYDPDSRASVASQTTVISDLTYGPDVYNPTTPHLAEAQRLRDLAEDHRRAAASLEAYEALECARFPAQTRAACPLLGQVAALADVDGGVEISLADGVRADAIADHMRCHVAYARTRGREGMDRRPLYVEGASVSSEGALTLTTNAGGEAVEELRRLARAHIAR
;
A
#
# COMPACT_ATOMS: atom_id res chain seq x y z
N MET A 1 1.65 -14.08 -36.63
CA MET A 1 2.10 -14.85 -35.45
C MET A 1 2.51 -13.83 -34.40
N VAL A 2 1.63 -13.57 -33.43
CA VAL A 2 1.86 -12.57 -32.38
C VAL A 2 2.49 -13.33 -31.22
N ALA A 3 3.77 -13.05 -30.93
CA ALA A 3 4.45 -13.64 -29.79
C ALA A 3 3.89 -13.01 -28.52
N SER A 4 3.08 -13.79 -27.80
CA SER A 4 2.65 -13.48 -26.44
C SER A 4 3.87 -13.41 -25.53
N ALA A 5 4.25 -12.19 -25.15
CA ALA A 5 5.16 -11.96 -24.05
C ALA A 5 4.43 -12.34 -22.76
N VAL A 6 4.74 -13.52 -22.23
CA VAL A 6 4.30 -13.95 -20.90
C VAL A 6 5.06 -13.11 -19.89
N TRP A 7 4.39 -12.11 -19.33
CA TRP A 7 4.85 -11.41 -18.14
C TRP A 7 4.73 -12.38 -16.97
N PHE A 8 5.87 -12.84 -16.46
CA PHE A 8 5.91 -13.46 -15.14
C PHE A 8 5.60 -12.38 -14.12
N ALA A 9 4.36 -12.38 -13.63
CA ALA A 9 3.97 -11.65 -12.44
C ALA A 9 4.72 -12.25 -11.25
N ALA A 10 5.89 -11.69 -10.93
CA ALA A 10 6.29 -11.63 -9.53
C ALA A 10 5.17 -10.88 -8.80
N CYS A 11 4.70 -11.40 -7.67
CA CYS A 11 3.63 -10.80 -6.86
C CYS A 11 4.09 -9.45 -6.26
N GLY A 12 4.30 -8.44 -7.10
CA GLY A 12 4.63 -7.09 -6.73
C GLY A 12 3.37 -6.42 -6.20
N HIS A 13 3.14 -6.57 -4.90
CA HIS A 13 2.28 -5.63 -4.18
C HIS A 13 2.90 -4.24 -4.37
N GLY A 14 2.08 -3.24 -4.65
CA GLY A 14 2.59 -1.91 -5.03
C GLY A 14 3.36 -1.22 -3.90
N THR A 15 3.97 -0.08 -4.23
CA THR A 15 4.75 0.73 -3.29
C THR A 15 3.93 1.86 -2.66
N GLN A 16 2.64 1.97 -2.96
CA GLN A 16 1.79 2.96 -2.30
C GLN A 16 1.54 2.53 -0.85
N PRO A 17 1.41 3.48 0.10
CA PRO A 17 1.22 3.16 1.51
C PRO A 17 0.02 2.25 1.80
N ASP A 18 -1.06 2.35 1.02
CA ASP A 18 -2.27 1.55 1.28
C ASP A 18 -2.26 0.17 0.59
N ASP A 19 -1.24 -0.15 -0.21
CA ASP A 19 -1.12 -1.44 -0.90
C ASP A 19 -0.86 -2.60 0.07
N MET A 20 -0.28 -2.31 1.24
CA MET A 20 -0.03 -3.29 2.30
C MET A 20 0.13 -2.61 3.67
N SER A 21 0.22 -3.42 4.73
CA SER A 21 0.55 -2.90 6.07
C SER A 21 1.99 -2.42 6.16
N ALA A 22 2.34 -1.63 7.18
CA ALA A 22 3.72 -1.22 7.44
C ALA A 22 4.66 -2.44 7.63
N ARG A 23 4.15 -3.51 8.26
CA ARG A 23 4.88 -4.79 8.35
C ARG A 23 5.10 -5.40 6.97
N GLY A 24 4.06 -5.46 6.14
CA GLY A 24 4.15 -5.97 4.78
C GLY A 24 5.20 -5.21 3.95
N HIS A 25 5.20 -3.88 4.04
CA HIS A 25 6.19 -3.05 3.37
C HIS A 25 7.62 -3.35 3.84
N ARG A 26 7.83 -3.53 5.16
CA ARG A 26 9.15 -3.91 5.70
C ARG A 26 9.60 -5.30 5.22
N GLU A 27 8.68 -6.26 5.15
CA GLU A 27 8.95 -7.60 4.62
C GLU A 27 9.29 -7.56 3.12
N ALA A 28 8.54 -6.78 2.33
CA ALA A 28 8.79 -6.58 0.90
C ALA A 28 10.12 -5.86 0.63
N ALA A 29 10.49 -4.87 1.46
CA ALA A 29 11.78 -4.21 1.40
C ALA A 29 12.93 -5.19 1.63
N ALA A 30 12.85 -6.00 2.69
CA ALA A 30 13.86 -7.01 3.00
C ALA A 30 13.99 -8.06 1.89
N GLY A 31 12.87 -8.49 1.30
CA GLY A 31 12.87 -9.39 0.14
C GLY A 31 13.57 -8.78 -1.07
N SER A 32 13.24 -7.52 -1.40
CA SER A 32 13.88 -6.80 -2.51
C SER A 32 15.38 -6.62 -2.30
N GLU A 33 15.84 -6.37 -1.08
CA GLU A 33 17.28 -6.30 -0.77
C GLU A 33 17.98 -7.65 -0.95
N ALA A 34 17.38 -8.73 -0.46
CA ALA A 34 17.93 -10.07 -0.62
C ALA A 34 18.02 -10.47 -2.11
N GLU A 35 17.05 -10.08 -2.93
CA GLU A 35 17.12 -10.25 -4.39
C GLU A 35 18.19 -9.36 -5.02
N ALA A 36 18.35 -8.11 -4.55
CA ALA A 36 19.40 -7.21 -5.03
C ALA A 36 20.80 -7.78 -4.78
N GLU A 37 21.03 -8.38 -3.61
CA GLU A 37 22.29 -9.06 -3.27
C GLU A 37 22.56 -10.25 -4.20
N GLN A 38 21.53 -11.05 -4.50
CA GLN A 38 21.64 -12.16 -5.46
C GLN A 38 22.02 -11.67 -6.85
N HIS A 39 21.39 -10.60 -7.34
CA HIS A 39 21.76 -10.00 -8.61
C HIS A 39 23.18 -9.43 -8.57
N GLN A 40 23.55 -8.71 -7.51
CA GLN A 40 24.90 -8.18 -7.38
C GLN A 40 25.97 -9.29 -7.40
N SER A 41 25.70 -10.45 -6.79
CA SER A 41 26.63 -11.58 -6.78
C SER A 41 26.85 -12.23 -8.15
N GLN A 42 25.92 -12.04 -9.10
CA GLN A 42 26.01 -12.56 -10.46
C GLN A 42 26.78 -11.62 -11.40
N TYR A 43 27.05 -10.38 -10.98
CA TYR A 43 27.88 -9.48 -11.75
C TYR A 43 29.35 -9.90 -11.67
N ASP A 44 29.94 -10.11 -12.85
CA ASP A 44 31.37 -10.34 -13.01
C ASP A 44 31.95 -9.25 -13.93
N PRO A 45 32.78 -8.32 -13.41
CA PRO A 45 33.35 -7.24 -14.20
C PRO A 45 34.28 -7.71 -15.33
N ASP A 46 34.77 -8.95 -15.28
CA ASP A 46 35.70 -9.53 -16.25
C ASP A 46 35.00 -10.44 -17.27
N SER A 47 33.70 -10.70 -17.10
CA SER A 47 32.93 -11.49 -18.06
C SER A 47 32.83 -10.79 -19.42
N ARG A 48 33.16 -11.51 -20.49
CA ARG A 48 33.13 -11.02 -21.87
C ARG A 48 32.44 -12.05 -22.76
N ALA A 49 31.45 -11.61 -23.53
CA ALA A 49 30.79 -12.39 -24.56
C ALA A 49 30.89 -11.66 -25.90
N SER A 50 31.10 -12.41 -26.98
CA SER A 50 31.08 -11.89 -28.34
C SER A 50 29.73 -12.15 -28.96
N VAL A 51 29.08 -11.12 -29.51
CA VAL A 51 27.93 -11.34 -30.38
C VAL A 51 28.47 -11.89 -31.70
N ALA A 52 28.15 -13.15 -32.02
CA ALA A 52 28.42 -13.68 -33.35
C ALA A 52 27.52 -12.92 -34.34
N SER A 53 28.07 -11.87 -34.96
CA SER A 53 27.45 -11.28 -36.14
C SER A 53 27.33 -12.40 -37.17
N GLN A 54 26.09 -12.81 -37.48
CA GLN A 54 25.82 -13.52 -38.72
C GLN A 54 26.22 -12.57 -39.83
N THR A 55 27.46 -12.70 -40.33
CA THR A 55 28.04 -11.81 -41.33
C THR A 55 27.27 -12.03 -42.64
N THR A 56 26.16 -11.33 -42.83
CA THR A 56 25.65 -11.08 -44.17
C THR A 56 26.56 -10.03 -44.77
N VAL A 57 27.49 -10.47 -45.62
CA VAL A 57 28.43 -9.59 -46.32
C VAL A 57 27.64 -8.73 -47.30
N ILE A 58 27.24 -7.52 -46.89
CA ILE A 58 26.54 -6.54 -47.75
C ILE A 58 27.45 -5.36 -48.14
N SER A 59 28.65 -5.21 -47.54
CA SER A 59 29.56 -4.12 -47.91
C SER A 59 30.99 -4.33 -47.39
N ASP A 60 31.96 -3.60 -47.96
CA ASP A 60 33.40 -3.60 -47.64
C ASP A 60 33.75 -3.06 -46.23
N LEU A 61 32.76 -2.93 -45.35
CA LEU A 61 32.90 -2.50 -43.97
C LEU A 61 32.89 -3.73 -43.06
N THR A 62 34.08 -4.11 -42.58
CA THR A 62 34.22 -5.18 -41.58
C THR A 62 33.93 -4.60 -40.19
N TYR A 63 32.73 -4.81 -39.67
CA TYR A 63 32.44 -4.58 -38.25
C TYR A 63 32.94 -5.80 -37.47
N GLY A 64 33.94 -5.62 -36.61
CA GLY A 64 34.38 -6.65 -35.66
C GLY A 64 33.25 -7.02 -34.68
N PRO A 65 33.27 -8.21 -34.06
CA PRO A 65 32.21 -8.62 -33.15
C PRO A 65 32.13 -7.67 -31.95
N ASP A 66 30.93 -7.20 -31.63
CA ASP A 66 30.68 -6.45 -30.41
C ASP A 66 30.99 -7.35 -29.20
N VAL A 67 31.94 -6.91 -28.37
CA VAL A 67 32.27 -7.55 -27.09
C VAL A 67 31.48 -6.82 -26.01
N TYR A 68 30.59 -7.53 -25.33
CA TYR A 68 29.82 -6.99 -24.20
C TYR A 68 30.00 -7.86 -22.96
N ASN A 69 29.73 -7.29 -21.79
CA ASN A 69 29.68 -8.05 -20.55
C ASN A 69 28.24 -8.54 -20.34
N PRO A 70 27.98 -9.86 -20.43
CA PRO A 70 26.63 -10.40 -20.31
C PRO A 70 26.06 -10.30 -18.89
N THR A 71 26.90 -10.00 -17.90
CA THR A 71 26.48 -9.87 -16.50
C THR A 71 26.11 -8.44 -16.09
N THR A 72 26.38 -7.45 -16.93
CA THR A 72 26.01 -6.03 -16.67
C THR A 72 24.53 -5.82 -16.32
N PRO A 73 23.55 -6.52 -16.94
CA PRO A 73 22.15 -6.39 -16.55
C PRO A 73 21.88 -6.70 -15.08
N HIS A 74 22.67 -7.56 -14.44
CA HIS A 74 22.50 -7.85 -13.02
C HIS A 74 22.83 -6.65 -12.12
N LEU A 75 23.76 -5.78 -12.50
CA LEU A 75 24.01 -4.55 -11.73
C LEU A 75 22.82 -3.58 -11.81
N ALA A 76 22.27 -3.39 -13.01
CA ALA A 76 21.12 -2.53 -13.21
C ALA A 76 19.91 -3.05 -12.41
N GLU A 77 19.70 -4.37 -12.41
CA GLU A 77 18.63 -5.00 -11.67
C GLU A 77 18.83 -4.93 -10.16
N ALA A 78 20.05 -5.15 -9.67
CA ALA A 78 20.37 -4.96 -8.25
C ALA A 78 20.09 -3.52 -7.79
N GLN A 79 20.38 -2.51 -8.62
CA GLN A 79 20.05 -1.13 -8.29
C GLN A 79 18.53 -0.90 -8.26
N ARG A 80 17.80 -1.37 -9.27
CA ARG A 80 16.33 -1.28 -9.32
C ARG A 80 15.67 -1.87 -8.07
N LEU A 81 16.16 -3.02 -7.61
CA LEU A 81 15.65 -3.71 -6.42
C LEU A 81 15.97 -2.95 -5.13
N ARG A 82 17.13 -2.29 -5.02
CA ARG A 82 17.42 -1.40 -3.89
C ARG A 82 16.52 -0.18 -3.86
N ASP A 83 16.27 0.42 -5.02
CA ASP A 83 15.36 1.56 -5.14
C ASP A 83 13.93 1.13 -4.72
N LEU A 84 13.48 -0.05 -5.16
CA LEU A 84 12.21 -0.64 -4.73
C LEU A 84 12.15 -0.91 -3.23
N ALA A 85 13.23 -1.41 -2.63
CA ALA A 85 13.30 -1.61 -1.18
C ALA A 85 13.12 -0.30 -0.42
N GLU A 86 13.76 0.78 -0.90
CA GLU A 86 13.62 2.11 -0.32
C GLU A 86 12.20 2.67 -0.48
N ASP A 87 11.55 2.45 -1.62
CA ASP A 87 10.14 2.82 -1.82
C ASP A 87 9.23 2.16 -0.78
N HIS A 88 9.39 0.86 -0.55
CA HIS A 88 8.62 0.15 0.48
C HIS A 88 8.93 0.68 1.90
N ARG A 89 10.19 0.99 2.23
CA ARG A 89 10.53 1.59 3.53
C ARG A 89 9.87 2.95 3.73
N ARG A 90 9.90 3.81 2.70
CA ARG A 90 9.23 5.11 2.74
C ARG A 90 7.73 4.96 2.95
N ALA A 91 7.10 3.99 2.29
CA ALA A 91 5.69 3.66 2.49
C ALA A 91 5.40 3.20 3.94
N ALA A 92 6.18 2.27 4.50
CA ALA A 92 6.05 1.85 5.90
C ALA A 92 6.20 3.02 6.87
N ALA A 93 7.24 3.85 6.69
CA ALA A 93 7.48 5.01 7.53
C ALA A 93 6.35 6.04 7.45
N SER A 94 5.75 6.22 6.26
CA SER A 94 4.61 7.13 6.08
C SER A 94 3.38 6.67 6.84
N LEU A 95 3.09 5.36 6.85
CA LEU A 95 1.99 4.78 7.63
C LEU A 95 2.23 4.97 9.13
N GLU A 96 3.43 4.66 9.60
CA GLU A 96 3.79 4.80 11.02
C GLU A 96 3.73 6.25 11.49
N ALA A 97 4.20 7.19 10.68
CA ALA A 97 4.10 8.62 10.95
C ALA A 97 2.64 9.09 10.98
N TYR A 98 1.81 8.58 10.07
CA TYR A 98 0.38 8.86 10.04
C TYR A 98 -0.34 8.30 11.29
N GLU A 99 -0.08 7.05 11.70
CA GLU A 99 -0.58 6.49 12.96
C GLU A 99 -0.12 7.33 14.16
N ALA A 100 1.16 7.71 14.21
CA ALA A 100 1.70 8.50 15.31
C ALA A 100 1.02 9.87 15.44
N LEU A 101 0.74 10.52 14.31
CA LEU A 101 0.05 11.81 14.26
C LEU A 101 -1.40 11.69 14.76
N GLU A 102 -2.20 10.82 14.11
CA GLU A 102 -3.63 10.71 14.40
C GLU A 102 -3.90 10.09 15.79
N CYS A 103 -3.02 9.20 16.25
CA CYS A 103 -3.16 8.53 17.53
C CYS A 103 -2.40 9.18 18.69
N ALA A 104 -1.84 10.38 18.53
CA ALA A 104 -1.02 11.05 19.56
C ALA A 104 -1.71 11.15 20.94
N ARG A 105 -3.04 11.30 20.94
CA ARG A 105 -3.87 11.44 22.15
C ARG A 105 -4.36 10.12 22.73
N PHE A 106 -4.14 9.00 22.06
CA PHE A 106 -4.72 7.70 22.40
C PHE A 106 -3.65 6.67 22.80
N PRO A 107 -3.76 6.07 24.01
CA PRO A 107 -2.90 4.98 24.42
C PRO A 107 -2.96 3.80 23.45
N ALA A 108 -1.84 3.08 23.27
CA ALA A 108 -1.76 1.96 22.34
C ALA A 108 -2.87 0.90 22.57
N GLN A 109 -3.24 0.65 23.84
CA GLN A 109 -4.24 -0.35 24.18
C GLN A 109 -5.65 0.01 23.69
N THR A 110 -5.96 1.29 23.49
CA THR A 110 -7.29 1.77 23.10
C THR A 110 -7.42 2.02 21.59
N ARG A 111 -6.31 1.98 20.84
CA ARG A 111 -6.31 2.24 19.38
C ARG A 111 -7.12 1.21 18.60
N ALA A 112 -7.16 -0.04 19.07
CA ALA A 112 -7.92 -1.13 18.44
C ALA A 112 -9.40 -1.21 18.88
N ALA A 113 -9.81 -0.42 19.88
CA ALA A 113 -11.20 -0.37 20.32
C ALA A 113 -12.06 0.38 19.29
N CYS A 114 -13.24 -0.16 18.94
CA CYS A 114 -14.13 0.49 17.98
C CYS A 114 -14.72 1.76 18.60
N PRO A 115 -14.45 2.96 18.04
CA PRO A 115 -14.91 4.22 18.61
C PRO A 115 -16.42 4.45 18.46
N LEU A 116 -17.07 3.74 17.54
CA LEU A 116 -18.50 3.89 17.24
C LEU A 116 -19.41 3.01 18.11
N LEU A 117 -18.86 2.01 18.81
CA LEU A 117 -19.67 1.04 19.52
C LEU A 117 -20.44 1.72 20.67
N GLY A 118 -21.78 1.71 20.56
CA GLY A 118 -22.68 2.29 21.56
C GLY A 118 -22.80 3.81 21.54
N GLN A 119 -22.19 4.50 20.58
CA GLN A 119 -22.18 5.97 20.49
C GLN A 119 -23.05 6.52 19.36
N VAL A 120 -23.45 5.68 18.40
CA VAL A 120 -24.18 6.08 17.18
C VAL A 120 -25.68 6.01 17.43
N ALA A 121 -26.37 7.15 17.29
CA ALA A 121 -27.83 7.25 17.40
C ALA A 121 -28.53 7.05 16.05
N ALA A 122 -27.97 7.63 14.98
CA ALA A 122 -28.52 7.50 13.64
C ALA A 122 -27.42 7.61 12.57
N LEU A 123 -27.74 7.12 11.37
CA LEU A 123 -26.92 7.26 10.18
C LEU A 123 -27.78 7.78 9.04
N ALA A 124 -27.22 8.66 8.22
CA ALA A 124 -27.79 9.05 6.93
C ALA A 124 -26.80 8.72 5.82
N ASP A 125 -27.28 8.17 4.71
CA ASP A 125 -26.44 7.96 3.54
C ASP A 125 -26.11 9.32 2.91
N VAL A 126 -24.83 9.54 2.64
CA VAL A 126 -24.33 10.71 1.88
C VAL A 126 -23.50 10.23 0.70
N ASP A 127 -23.12 11.15 -0.19
CA ASP A 127 -22.21 10.80 -1.26
C ASP A 127 -20.88 10.26 -0.69
N GLY A 128 -20.40 9.14 -1.24
CA GLY A 128 -19.19 8.46 -0.77
C GLY A 128 -19.28 7.74 0.59
N GLY A 129 -20.41 7.75 1.31
CA GLY A 129 -20.50 7.02 2.59
C GLY A 129 -21.72 7.34 3.46
N VAL A 130 -21.45 7.67 4.73
CA VAL A 130 -22.47 7.99 5.74
C VAL A 130 -22.14 9.24 6.55
N GLU A 131 -23.17 9.99 6.90
CA GLU A 131 -23.17 10.97 7.99
C GLU A 131 -23.61 10.27 9.28
N ILE A 132 -22.91 10.55 10.37
CA ILE A 132 -23.08 9.90 11.67
C ILE A 132 -23.66 10.90 12.66
N SER A 133 -24.87 10.61 13.15
CA SER A 133 -25.43 11.30 14.31
C SER A 133 -25.12 10.53 15.58
N LEU A 134 -24.45 11.19 16.52
CA LEU A 134 -24.07 10.60 17.80
C LEU A 134 -25.19 10.75 18.83
N ALA A 135 -25.20 9.88 19.84
CA ALA A 135 -26.13 9.96 20.97
C ALA A 135 -25.93 11.25 21.79
N ASP A 136 -26.98 11.66 22.51
CA ASP A 136 -26.94 12.85 23.35
C ASP A 136 -25.83 12.75 24.41
N GLY A 137 -25.09 13.85 24.61
CA GLY A 137 -23.98 13.92 25.55
C GLY A 137 -22.65 13.37 25.04
N VAL A 138 -22.61 12.79 23.83
CA VAL A 138 -21.37 12.32 23.20
C VAL A 138 -20.60 13.49 22.59
N ARG A 139 -19.29 13.52 22.84
CA ARG A 139 -18.37 14.52 22.29
C ARG A 139 -17.96 14.19 20.86
N ALA A 140 -18.58 14.84 19.88
CA ALA A 140 -18.31 14.59 18.46
C ALA A 140 -16.84 14.78 18.06
N ASP A 141 -16.16 15.79 18.63
CA ASP A 141 -14.74 16.06 18.37
C ASP A 141 -13.84 14.89 18.84
N ALA A 142 -14.10 14.37 20.04
CA ALA A 142 -13.35 13.26 20.60
C ALA A 142 -13.60 11.95 19.84
N ILE A 143 -14.84 11.72 19.39
CA ILE A 143 -15.18 10.56 18.56
C ILE A 143 -14.50 10.67 17.19
N ALA A 144 -14.53 11.83 16.55
CA ALA A 144 -13.86 12.06 15.27
C ALA A 144 -12.34 11.82 15.39
N ASP A 145 -11.70 12.34 16.43
CA ASP A 145 -10.27 12.09 16.73
C ASP A 145 -9.99 10.58 16.87
N HIS A 146 -10.82 9.86 17.63
CA HIS A 146 -10.62 8.42 17.83
C HIS A 146 -10.88 7.61 16.56
N MET A 147 -11.86 8.01 15.75
CA MET A 147 -12.11 7.42 14.44
C MET A 147 -10.93 7.59 13.48
N ARG A 148 -10.35 8.80 13.40
CA ARG A 148 -9.13 9.05 12.60
C ARG A 148 -7.97 8.19 13.06
N CYS A 149 -7.72 8.12 14.38
CA CYS A 149 -6.73 7.22 14.93
C CYS A 149 -7.01 5.75 14.56
N HIS A 150 -8.27 5.31 14.62
CA HIS A 150 -8.64 3.93 14.30
C HIS A 150 -8.39 3.59 12.83
N VAL A 151 -8.68 4.52 11.91
CA VAL A 151 -8.35 4.39 10.47
C VAL A 151 -6.84 4.33 10.27
N ALA A 152 -6.07 5.23 10.89
CA ALA A 152 -4.61 5.23 10.78
C ALA A 152 -3.97 3.95 11.33
N TYR A 153 -4.49 3.45 12.46
CA TYR A 153 -4.10 2.17 13.05
C TYR A 153 -4.40 1.00 12.10
N ALA A 154 -5.60 0.97 11.50
CA ALA A 154 -6.01 -0.06 10.53
C ALA A 154 -5.09 -0.08 9.30
N ARG A 155 -4.82 1.09 8.71
CA ARG A 155 -3.91 1.24 7.56
C ARG A 155 -2.50 0.72 7.89
N THR A 156 -1.98 1.09 9.05
CA THR A 156 -0.61 0.74 9.47
C THR A 156 -0.46 -0.74 9.80
N ARG A 157 -1.43 -1.33 10.48
CA ARG A 157 -1.36 -2.72 10.97
C ARG A 157 -1.89 -3.75 9.98
N GLY A 158 -2.61 -3.29 8.96
CA GLY A 158 -3.34 -4.15 8.04
C GLY A 158 -4.75 -4.46 8.54
N ARG A 159 -5.55 -5.03 7.63
CA ARG A 159 -7.00 -5.21 7.81
C ARG A 159 -7.41 -6.65 8.15
N GLU A 160 -6.48 -7.59 8.12
CA GLU A 160 -6.75 -9.02 8.34
C GLU A 160 -7.47 -9.28 9.68
N GLY A 161 -8.62 -9.95 9.61
CA GLY A 161 -9.44 -10.26 10.79
C GLY A 161 -10.32 -9.10 11.28
N MET A 162 -10.36 -7.98 10.56
CA MET A 162 -11.12 -6.77 10.91
C MET A 162 -12.19 -6.39 9.87
N ASP A 163 -12.47 -7.28 8.91
CA ASP A 163 -13.35 -7.10 7.74
C ASP A 163 -14.81 -6.76 8.06
N ARG A 164 -15.19 -6.77 9.34
CA ARG A 164 -16.55 -6.45 9.82
C ARG A 164 -16.66 -5.05 10.42
N ARG A 165 -15.63 -4.22 10.30
CA ARG A 165 -15.58 -2.87 10.88
C ARG A 165 -15.61 -1.81 9.80
N PRO A 166 -16.53 -0.82 9.84
CA PRO A 166 -16.67 0.18 8.78
C PRO A 166 -15.42 1.04 8.58
N LEU A 167 -14.64 1.26 9.64
CA LEU A 167 -13.39 2.03 9.62
C LEU A 167 -12.21 1.26 8.97
N TYR A 168 -12.42 0.00 8.59
CA TYR A 168 -11.43 -0.85 7.91
C TYR A 168 -11.76 -1.01 6.41
N VAL A 169 -12.78 -0.33 5.90
CA VAL A 169 -13.03 -0.28 4.45
C VAL A 169 -11.88 0.46 3.77
N GLU A 170 -11.48 -0.03 2.60
CA GLU A 170 -10.43 0.61 1.80
C GLU A 170 -10.77 2.08 1.51
N GLY A 171 -9.77 2.96 1.52
CA GLY A 171 -9.99 4.39 1.28
C GLY A 171 -10.82 5.13 2.33
N ALA A 172 -11.16 4.49 3.46
CA ALA A 172 -11.97 5.12 4.51
C ALA A 172 -11.31 6.40 5.05
N SER A 173 -12.11 7.46 5.19
CA SER A 173 -11.69 8.75 5.71
C SER A 173 -12.78 9.35 6.59
N VAL A 174 -12.37 10.19 7.54
CA VAL A 174 -13.26 10.77 8.55
C VAL A 174 -13.17 12.28 8.46
N SER A 175 -14.31 12.95 8.28
CA SER A 175 -14.42 14.40 8.40
C SER A 175 -15.31 14.77 9.58
N SER A 176 -14.98 15.90 10.20
CA SER A 176 -15.79 16.54 11.24
C SER A 176 -16.03 18.02 10.93
N GLU A 177 -15.81 18.43 9.69
CA GLU A 177 -16.11 19.79 9.22
C GLU A 177 -17.62 19.90 8.95
N GLY A 178 -18.33 20.55 9.87
CA GLY A 178 -19.79 20.66 9.82
C GLY A 178 -20.48 19.43 10.42
N ALA A 179 -20.47 18.31 9.69
CA ALA A 179 -21.05 17.04 10.14
C ALA A 179 -19.98 15.96 10.28
N LEU A 180 -20.19 15.00 11.19
CA LEU A 180 -19.33 13.83 11.31
C LEU A 180 -19.64 12.86 10.17
N THR A 181 -18.70 12.70 9.25
CA THR A 181 -18.86 11.79 8.10
C THR A 181 -17.77 10.73 8.07
N LEU A 182 -18.16 9.56 7.58
CA LEU A 182 -17.27 8.44 7.25
C LEU A 182 -17.50 8.09 5.78
N THR A 183 -16.49 8.32 4.95
CA THR A 183 -16.56 8.13 3.50
C THR A 183 -15.41 7.28 2.98
N THR A 184 -15.50 6.81 1.74
CA THR A 184 -14.42 6.12 1.04
C THR A 184 -14.27 6.64 -0.40
N ASN A 185 -13.03 6.67 -0.89
CA ASN A 185 -12.70 6.96 -2.28
C ASN A 185 -12.41 5.69 -3.11
N ALA A 186 -12.60 4.49 -2.56
CA ALA A 186 -12.29 3.21 -3.23
C ALA A 186 -13.40 2.73 -4.20
N GLY A 187 -14.33 3.61 -4.58
CA GLY A 187 -15.38 3.31 -5.56
C GLY A 187 -16.69 2.80 -4.94
N GLY A 188 -17.70 2.60 -5.79
CA GLY A 188 -19.09 2.37 -5.37
C GLY A 188 -19.31 1.10 -4.53
N GLU A 189 -18.58 0.02 -4.79
CA GLU A 189 -18.68 -1.22 -4.01
C GLU A 189 -18.21 -1.01 -2.56
N ALA A 190 -17.10 -0.30 -2.36
CA ALA A 190 -16.59 0.07 -1.05
C ALA A 190 -17.57 1.00 -0.31
N VAL A 191 -18.24 1.92 -1.03
CA VAL A 191 -19.27 2.79 -0.43
C VAL A 191 -20.45 1.97 0.12
N GLU A 192 -20.96 1.00 -0.65
CA GLU A 192 -22.05 0.13 -0.20
C GLU A 192 -21.63 -0.75 0.97
N GLU A 193 -20.40 -1.27 0.95
CA GLU A 193 -19.84 -2.01 2.07
C GLU A 193 -19.75 -1.15 3.34
N LEU A 194 -19.20 0.06 3.23
CA LEU A 194 -19.09 1.01 4.32
C LEU A 194 -20.45 1.30 4.93
N ARG A 195 -21.46 1.62 4.11
CA ARG A 195 -22.84 1.85 4.57
C ARG A 195 -23.41 0.65 5.31
N ARG A 196 -23.24 -0.56 4.76
CA ARG A 196 -23.71 -1.81 5.38
C ARG A 196 -23.05 -2.05 6.74
N LEU A 197 -21.73 -1.90 6.84
CA LEU A 197 -20.98 -2.10 8.09
C LEU A 197 -21.28 -1.01 9.13
N ALA A 198 -21.46 0.24 8.70
CA ALA A 198 -21.81 1.33 9.59
C ALA A 198 -23.17 1.10 10.28
N ARG A 199 -24.18 0.63 9.52
CA ARG A 199 -25.51 0.32 10.07
C ARG A 199 -25.48 -0.75 11.16
N ALA A 200 -24.50 -1.65 11.16
CA ALA A 200 -24.33 -2.64 12.23
C ALA A 200 -23.89 -2.03 13.58
N HIS A 201 -23.50 -0.75 13.60
CA HIS A 201 -23.02 -0.03 14.78
C HIS A 201 -24.04 0.95 15.37
N ILE A 202 -25.24 1.08 14.76
CA ILE A 202 -26.34 1.84 15.35
C ILE A 202 -26.74 1.19 16.67
N ALA A 203 -26.75 1.98 17.75
CA ALA A 203 -27.20 1.50 19.06
C ALA A 203 -28.65 1.00 18.96
N ARG A 204 -28.91 -0.20 19.49
CA ARG A 204 -30.26 -0.75 19.63
C ARG A 204 -30.88 -0.34 20.96
#